data_AF-A0A392Q2F9-F1
#
_entry.id   AF-A0A392Q2F9-F1
#
_cell.length_a   1.000
_cell.length_b   1.000
_cell.length_c   1.000
_cell.angle_alpha   90.00
_cell.angle_beta   90.00
_cell.angle_gamma   90.00
#
_symmetry.space_group_name_H-M   'P 1'
#
loop_
_entity.id
_entity.type
_entity.pdbx_description
1 polymer ?
#
loop_
_entity_poly.entity_id
_entity_poly.type
_entity_poly.pdbx_seq_one_letter_code
_entity_poly.pdbx_strand_id
1 'polypeptide(L)' 'APATSVGWRDPGYIHTSYLKELWPNRIYEYKIGHKLKNGTYIWSKQYQFRAAPFPGQKSLQRVAIFGDMGKV' A
#
# COMPACT_ATOMS: atom_id res chain seq x y z
N ALA A 1 12.77 -13.42 25.45
CA ALA A 1 12.87 -12.26 24.56
C ALA A 1 13.36 -12.73 23.19
N PRO A 2 12.81 -12.21 22.08
CA PRO A 2 13.76 -11.70 21.09
C PRO A 2 13.45 -10.27 20.61
N ALA A 3 12.18 -9.86 20.52
CA ALA A 3 11.76 -8.61 19.88
C ALA A 3 12.39 -7.34 20.50
N THR A 4 12.71 -7.36 21.79
CA THR A 4 13.35 -6.25 22.52
C THR A 4 14.83 -6.51 22.85
N SER A 5 15.46 -7.48 22.18
CA SER A 5 16.85 -7.91 22.45
C SER A 5 17.55 -8.33 21.15
N VAL A 6 18.09 -9.55 21.07
CA VAL A 6 18.82 -10.09 19.90
C VAL A 6 18.01 -10.08 18.60
N GLY A 7 16.68 -10.04 18.68
CA GLY A 7 15.80 -9.99 17.51
C GLY A 7 15.33 -8.58 17.14
N TRP A 8 15.70 -7.55 17.90
CA TRP A 8 15.36 -6.18 17.54
C TRP A 8 16.13 -5.73 16.29
N ARG A 9 15.42 -5.09 15.36
CA ARG A 9 16.02 -4.45 14.19
C ARG A 9 15.25 -3.16 13.90
N ASP A 10 16.00 -2.09 13.64
CA ASP A 10 15.40 -0.79 13.28
C ASP A 10 14.45 -0.95 12.08
N PRO A 11 13.18 -0.50 12.17
CA PRO A 11 12.19 -0.65 11.10
C PRO A 11 12.31 0.40 10.00
N GLY A 12 13.19 1.39 10.14
CA GLY A 12 13.25 2.56 9.29
C GLY A 12 12.02 3.46 9.45
N TYR A 13 11.50 3.97 8.34
CA TYR A 13 10.37 4.90 8.30
C TYR A 13 9.20 4.29 7.52
N ILE A 14 8.01 4.36 8.10
CA ILE A 14 6.76 3.89 7.48
C ILE A 14 5.92 5.12 7.14
N HIS A 15 5.49 5.20 5.88
CA HIS A 15 4.71 6.33 5.36
C HIS A 15 3.33 5.84 4.87
N THR A 16 2.30 6.61 5.17
CA THR A 16 0.92 6.35 4.72
C THR A 16 0.40 7.55 3.94
N SER A 17 -0.14 7.31 2.75
CA SER A 17 -0.78 8.32 1.91
C SER A 17 -2.27 8.01 1.76
N TYR A 18 -3.09 9.05 1.64
CA TYR A 18 -4.54 8.93 1.47
C TYR A 18 -4.96 9.47 0.10
N LEU A 19 -5.38 8.56 -0.78
CA LEU A 19 -5.96 8.91 -2.08
C LEU A 19 -7.48 9.00 -1.91
N LYS A 20 -8.02 10.22 -2.01
CA LYS A 20 -9.43 10.54 -1.76
C LYS A 20 -10.17 10.80 -3.08
N GLU A 21 -11.51 10.86 -3.01
CA GLU A 21 -12.40 11.18 -4.14
C GLU A 21 -12.17 10.26 -5.36
N LEU A 22 -12.00 8.96 -5.09
CA LEU A 22 -11.83 7.96 -6.13
C LEU A 22 -13.14 7.69 -6.86
N TRP A 23 -13.05 7.58 -8.18
CA TRP A 23 -14.17 7.21 -9.02
C TRP A 23 -14.35 5.68 -8.94
N PRO A 24 -15.56 5.18 -8.63
CA PRO A 24 -15.79 3.75 -8.48
C PRO A 24 -15.30 2.94 -9.68
N ASN A 25 -14.67 1.79 -9.42
CA ASN A 25 -14.17 0.83 -10.42
C ASN A 25 -13.04 1.31 -11.35
N ARG A 26 -12.62 2.58 -11.27
CA ARG A 26 -11.56 3.13 -12.12
C ARG A 26 -10.19 2.55 -11.72
N ILE A 27 -9.34 2.30 -12.73
CA ILE A 27 -7.94 1.94 -12.51
C ILE A 27 -7.15 3.22 -12.26
N TYR A 28 -6.39 3.24 -11.18
CA TYR A 28 -5.50 4.34 -10.82
C TYR A 28 -4.07 3.84 -10.81
N GLU A 29 -3.17 4.69 -11.31
CA GLU A 29 -1.73 4.48 -11.27
C GLU A 29 -1.12 5.35 -10.19
N TYR A 30 -0.08 4.85 -9.52
CA TYR A 30 0.64 5.62 -8.51
C TYR A 30 2.13 5.25 -8.46
N LYS A 31 2.92 6.18 -7.94
CA LYS A 31 4.34 6.01 -7.60
C LYS A 31 4.59 6.51 -6.18
N ILE A 32 5.56 5.90 -5.51
CA ILE A 32 6.08 6.38 -4.23
C ILE A 32 7.24 7.33 -4.55
N GLY A 33 7.24 8.50 -3.91
CA GLY A 33 8.23 9.54 -4.14
C GLY A 33 8.86 10.03 -2.85
N HIS A 34 10.18 10.22 -2.86
CA HIS A 34 10.92 10.89 -1.79
C HIS A 34 11.60 12.12 -2.36
N LYS A 35 11.18 13.31 -1.87
CA LYS A 35 11.91 14.56 -2.14
C LYS A 35 13.07 14.67 -1.15
N LEU A 36 14.29 14.68 -1.66
CA LEU A 36 15.49 14.83 -0.85
C LEU A 36 15.70 16.30 -0.46
N LYS A 37 16.48 16.54 0.60
CA LYS A 37 16.78 17.90 1.09
C LYS A 37 17.46 18.79 0.03
N ASN A 38 18.17 18.18 -0.92
CA ASN A 38 18.81 18.87 -2.05
C ASN A 38 17.84 19.17 -3.22
N GLY A 39 16.54 18.91 -3.07
CA GLY A 39 15.51 19.20 -4.07
C GLY A 39 15.28 18.12 -5.12
N THR A 40 16.14 17.10 -5.19
CA THR A 40 15.97 15.96 -6.10
C THR A 40 14.87 15.00 -5.63
N TYR A 41 14.29 14.23 -6.56
CA TYR A 41 13.28 13.23 -6.26
C TYR A 41 13.78 11.83 -6.59
N ILE A 42 13.53 10.89 -5.68
CA ILE A 42 13.64 9.46 -5.95
C ILE A 42 12.22 8.93 -6.12
N TRP A 43 11.97 8.23 -7.23
CA TRP A 43 10.67 7.64 -7.55
C TRP A 43 10.75 6.13 -7.59
N SER A 44 9.72 5.45 -7.10
CA SER A 44 9.54 4.03 -7.34
C SER A 44 9.14 3.74 -8.79
N LYS A 45 9.09 2.45 -9.14
CA LYS A 45 8.30 2.00 -10.29
C LYS A 45 6.84 2.39 -10.16
N GLN A 46 6.13 2.35 -11.27
CA GLN A 46 4.68 2.54 -11.32
C GLN A 46 3.95 1.31 -10.78
N TYR A 47 2.90 1.56 -10.02
CA TYR A 47 1.96 0.57 -9.51
C TYR A 47 0.55 0.95 -9.96
N GLN A 48 -0.38 0.00 -9.88
CA GLN A 48 -1.78 0.25 -10.16
C GLN A 48 -2.70 -0.49 -9.21
N PHE A 49 -3.88 0.07 -8.99
CA PHE A 49 -4.98 -0.61 -8.30
C PHE A 49 -6.31 -0.21 -8.94
N ARG A 50 -7.32 -1.06 -8.76
CA ARG A 50 -8.70 -0.72 -9.12
C ARG A 50 -9.40 -0.16 -7.88
N ALA A 51 -9.96 1.03 -7.98
CA ALA A 51 -10.77 1.60 -6.92
C ALA A 51 -11.99 0.70 -6.63
N ALA A 52 -12.38 0.63 -5.36
CA ALA A 52 -13.51 -0.17 -4.92
C ALA A 52 -14.81 0.20 -5.69
N PRO A 53 -15.74 -0.74 -5.84
CA PRO A 53 -17.09 -0.42 -6.30
C PRO A 53 -17.79 0.51 -5.30
N PHE A 54 -18.83 1.21 -5.73
CA PHE A 54 -19.67 1.95 -4.78
C PHE A 54 -20.49 0.97 -3.92
N PRO A 55 -20.83 1.31 -2.67
CA PRO A 55 -21.66 0.46 -1.82
C PRO A 55 -23.01 0.14 -2.48
N GLY A 56 -23.33 -1.15 -2.61
CA GLY A 56 -24.56 -1.61 -3.27
C GLY A 56 -24.46 -1.83 -4.78
N GLN A 57 -23.28 -1.65 -5.39
CA GLN A 57 -23.10 -1.92 -6.82
C GLN A 57 -23.37 -3.39 -7.18
N LYS A 58 -24.25 -3.61 -8.16
CA LYS A 58 -24.55 -4.93 -8.74
C LYS A 58 -23.48 -5.35 -9.75
N SER A 59 -22.34 -5.81 -9.23
CA SER A 59 -21.24 -6.38 -10.02
C SER A 59 -20.69 -7.62 -9.33
N LEU A 60 -20.05 -8.53 -10.07
CA LEU A 60 -19.36 -9.67 -9.47
C LEU A 60 -18.16 -9.19 -8.64
N GLN A 61 -18.18 -9.47 -7.34
CA GLN A 61 -17.11 -9.16 -6.40
C GLN A 61 -16.49 -10.48 -5.90
N ARG A 62 -15.16 -10.54 -5.80
CA ARG A 62 -14.41 -11.72 -5.33
C ARG A 62 -13.60 -11.34 -4.10
N VAL A 63 -13.75 -12.08 -3.01
CA VAL A 63 -13.11 -11.82 -1.71
C VAL A 63 -12.29 -13.06 -1.30
N ALA A 64 -11.05 -12.85 -0.87
CA ALA A 64 -10.17 -13.89 -0.36
C ALA A 64 -10.01 -13.76 1.16
N ILE A 65 -10.07 -14.89 1.89
CA ILE A 65 -9.96 -14.97 3.35
C ILE A 65 -9.05 -16.15 3.70
N PHE A 66 -8.00 -15.91 4.50
CA PHE A 66 -7.07 -16.93 4.98
C PHE A 66 -6.44 -16.49 6.32
N GLY A 67 -5.95 -17.47 7.09
CA GLY A 67 -5.13 -17.29 8.28
C GLY A 67 -3.73 -17.87 8.07
N ASP A 68 -2.80 -17.55 8.97
CA ASP A 68 -1.53 -18.29 9.11
C ASP A 68 -0.63 -18.35 7.85
N MET A 69 -0.64 -17.30 7.02
CA MET A 69 0.15 -17.26 5.77
C MET A 69 1.66 -17.43 5.99
N GLY A 70 2.17 -16.99 7.14
CA GLY A 70 3.59 -17.12 7.50
C GLY A 70 4.56 -16.43 6.52
N LYS A 71 5.84 -16.72 6.70
CA LYS A 71 6.89 -16.47 5.70
C LYS A 71 7.92 -17.60 5.78
N VAL A 72 8.51 -17.95 4.63
CA VAL A 72 9.68 -18.82 4.55
C VAL A 72 10.94 -17.94 4.50
#